data_AF-A0A3C0K5E7-F1
#
_entry.id   AF-A0A3C0K5E7-F1
#
_cell.length_a   1.000
_cell.length_b   1.000
_cell.length_c   1.000
_cell.angle_alpha   90.00
_cell.angle_beta   90.00
_cell.angle_gamma   90.00
#
_symmetry.space_group_name_H-M   'P 1'
#
loop_
_entity.id
_entity.type
_entity.pdbx_description
1 polymer ?
#
loop_
_entity_poly.entity_id
_entity_poly.type
_entity_poly.pdbx_seq_one_letter_code
_entity_poly.pdbx_strand_id
1 'polypeptide(L)'
;MIGFSEGFHDAAIAVVNDGKIAFATHSERYSKKKHDRDLDVTAITHARLENRGDTIAFYEKPWLKKTRQLFAGQYETVRTE
;
A
#
# COMPACT_ATOMS: atom_id res chain seq x y z
N MET A 1 -10.56 6.56 -6.33
CA MET A 1 -9.42 6.73 -5.40
C MET A 1 -8.85 5.36 -5.12
N ILE A 2 -7.53 5.19 -5.26
CA ILE A 2 -6.83 3.97 -4.88
C ILE A 2 -6.16 4.21 -3.53
N GLY A 3 -6.50 3.40 -2.54
CA GLY A 3 -5.81 3.30 -1.27
C GLY A 3 -4.92 2.06 -1.27
N PHE A 4 -3.66 2.17 -0.86
CA PHE A 4 -2.83 0.99 -0.67
C PHE A 4 -1.97 1.06 0.59
N SER A 5 -1.69 -0.14 1.12
CA SER A 5 -0.84 -0.40 2.26
C SER A 5 0.22 -1.41 1.84
N GLU A 6 1.49 -1.07 2.03
CA GLU A 6 2.64 -1.89 1.61
C GLU A 6 3.83 -1.64 2.56
N GLY A 7 4.74 -2.62 2.66
CA GLY A 7 5.95 -2.51 3.48
C GLY A 7 5.81 -3.02 4.92
N PHE A 8 4.67 -3.61 5.27
CA PHE A 8 4.42 -4.27 6.56
C PHE A 8 3.86 -5.69 6.35
N HIS A 9 3.57 -6.39 7.45
CA HIS A 9 3.20 -7.81 7.50
C HIS A 9 2.01 -8.26 6.61
N ASP A 10 1.30 -7.36 5.94
CA ASP A 10 0.34 -7.72 4.89
C ASP A 10 0.06 -6.52 3.99
N ALA A 11 0.37 -6.64 2.70
CA ALA A 11 0.06 -5.62 1.72
C ALA A 11 -1.40 -5.72 1.27
N ALA A 12 -2.06 -4.59 1.06
CA ALA A 12 -3.46 -4.54 0.65
C ALA A 12 -3.74 -3.34 -0.24
N ILE A 13 -4.75 -3.47 -1.10
CA ILE A 13 -5.20 -2.41 -2.01
C ILE A 13 -6.71 -2.33 -2.02
N ALA A 14 -7.22 -1.10 -2.03
CA ALA A 14 -8.64 -0.80 -2.09
C ALA A 14 -8.91 0.34 -3.08
N VAL A 15 -10.07 0.27 -3.72
CA VAL A 15 -10.57 1.26 -4.68
C VAL A 15 -11.90 1.76 -4.17
N VAL A 16 -12.00 3.08 -4.02
CA VAL A 16 -13.24 3.76 -3.64
C VAL A 16 -13.64 4.71 -4.77
N ASN A 17 -14.84 4.51 -5.30
CA ASN A 17 -15.47 5.36 -6.31
C ASN A 17 -16.74 5.96 -5.70
N ASP A 18 -16.87 7.29 -5.73
CA ASP A 18 -18.06 8.01 -5.24
C ASP A 18 -18.50 7.60 -3.81
N GLY A 19 -17.52 7.38 -2.93
CA GLY A 19 -17.76 6.96 -1.54
C GLY A 19 -18.13 5.49 -1.37
N LYS A 20 -18.11 4.67 -2.43
CA LYS A 20 -18.39 3.23 -2.39
C LYS A 20 -17.12 2.43 -2.67
N ILE A 21 -16.95 1.32 -1.97
CA ILE A 21 -15.86 0.37 -2.22
C ILE A 21 -16.17 -0.36 -3.53
N ALA A 22 -15.38 -0.12 -4.56
CA ALA A 22 -15.47 -0.81 -5.84
C ALA A 22 -14.64 -2.09 -5.84
N PHE A 23 -13.49 -2.08 -5.17
CA PHE A 23 -12.58 -3.21 -5.08
C PHE A 23 -11.80 -3.15 -3.75
N ALA A 24 -11.53 -4.29 -3.13
CA ALA A 24 -10.64 -4.37 -1.97
C ALA A 24 -10.07 -5.79 -1.87
N THR A 25 -8.76 -5.90 -1.71
CA THR A 25 -8.09 -7.21 -1.60
C THR A 25 -6.77 -7.12 -0.86
N HIS A 26 -6.34 -8.26 -0.34
CA HIS A 26 -5.03 -8.48 0.26
C HIS A 26 -4.08 -9.11 -0.78
N SER A 27 -2.83 -8.69 -0.79
CA SER A 27 -1.80 -9.17 -1.71
C SER A 27 -1.57 -10.68 -1.59
N GLU A 28 -1.63 -11.23 -0.37
CA GLU A 28 -1.45 -12.67 -0.10
C GLU A 28 -2.40 -13.58 -0.89
N ARG A 29 -3.58 -13.09 -1.28
CA ARG A 29 -4.56 -13.85 -2.07
C ARG A 29 -4.10 -14.05 -3.52
N TYR A 30 -3.30 -13.13 -4.04
CA TYR A 30 -2.72 -13.20 -5.38
C TYR A 30 -1.33 -13.82 -5.37
N SER A 31 -0.45 -13.36 -4.48
CA SER A 31 0.93 -13.84 -4.42
C SER A 31 1.07 -15.26 -3.86
N LYS A 32 0.03 -15.75 -3.17
CA LYS A 32 0.00 -17.03 -2.43
C LYS A 32 1.09 -17.14 -1.36
N LYS A 33 1.74 -16.04 -1.01
CA LYS A 33 2.66 -15.94 0.12
C LYS A 33 1.89 -15.37 1.29
N LYS A 34 1.85 -16.11 2.39
CA LYS A 34 1.20 -15.63 3.61
C LYS A 34 1.98 -14.41 4.14
N HIS A 35 1.27 -13.35 4.53
CA HIS A 35 1.89 -12.12 5.05
C HIS A 35 2.83 -11.43 4.05
N ASP A 36 2.44 -11.43 2.77
CA ASP A 36 3.24 -10.78 1.75
C ASP A 36 3.26 -9.27 2.00
N ARG A 37 4.47 -8.72 2.12
CA ARG A 37 4.67 -7.30 2.37
C ARG A 37 4.62 -6.47 1.10
N ASP A 38 4.76 -7.12 -0.04
CA ASP A 38 4.82 -6.50 -1.36
C ASP A 38 3.45 -6.61 -2.04
N LEU A 39 3.08 -5.58 -2.80
CA LEU A 39 1.84 -5.62 -3.59
C LEU A 39 2.01 -6.48 -4.84
N ASP A 40 1.12 -7.46 -5.01
CA ASP A 40 1.07 -8.26 -6.22
C ASP A 40 0.60 -7.43 -7.42
N VAL A 41 1.31 -7.55 -8.54
CA VAL A 41 1.04 -6.80 -9.78
C VAL A 41 -0.37 -7.09 -10.31
N THR A 42 -0.88 -8.31 -10.10
CA THR A 42 -2.23 -8.70 -10.50
C THR A 42 -3.27 -7.92 -9.69
N ALA A 43 -3.08 -7.81 -8.37
CA ALA A 43 -3.95 -7.03 -7.50
C ALA A 43 -3.98 -5.54 -7.88
N ILE A 44 -2.81 -4.97 -8.21
CA ILE A 44 -2.69 -3.59 -8.70
C ILE A 44 -3.43 -3.41 -10.02
N THR A 45 -3.29 -4.36 -10.95
CA THR A 45 -3.93 -4.29 -12.26
C THR A 45 -5.46 -4.32 -12.14
N HIS A 46 -6.00 -5.21 -11.30
CA HIS A 46 -7.44 -5.23 -11.02
C HIS A 46 -7.92 -3.93 -10.37
N ALA A 47 -7.20 -3.43 -9.37
CA ALA A 47 -7.54 -2.16 -8.73
C ALA A 47 -7.55 -1.00 -9.73
N ARG A 48 -6.59 -0.97 -10.68
CA ARG A 48 -6.52 0.06 -11.71
C ARG A 48 -7.67 -0.02 -12.71
N LEU A 49 -8.16 -1.21 -13.05
CA LEU A 49 -9.31 -1.40 -13.93
C LEU A 49 -10.62 -0.91 -13.29
N GLU A 50 -10.78 -1.14 -11.98
CA GLU A 50 -11.99 -0.73 -11.23
C GLU A 50 -11.98 0.75 -10.83
N ASN A 51 -10.82 1.41 -10.85
CA ASN A 51 -10.67 2.78 -10.39
C ASN A 51 -11.12 3.81 -11.45
N ARG A 52 -11.98 4.74 -11.03
CA ARG A 52 -12.54 5.80 -11.89
C ARG A 52 -11.99 7.20 -11.61
N GLY A 53 -11.04 7.35 -10.68
CA GLY A 53 -10.52 8.67 -10.31
C GLY A 53 -9.01 8.69 -10.12
N ASP A 54 -8.43 9.88 -10.04
CA ASP A 54 -6.96 10.05 -10.09
C ASP A 54 -6.29 10.16 -8.70
N THR A 55 -7.07 10.07 -7.62
CA THR A 55 -6.54 10.18 -6.25
C THR A 55 -5.86 8.90 -5.81
N ILE A 56 -4.63 9.03 -5.31
CA ILE A 56 -3.86 7.96 -4.68
C ILE A 56 -3.67 8.29 -3.20
N ALA A 57 -3.98 7.34 -2.33
CA ALA A 57 -3.82 7.43 -0.88
C ALA A 57 -2.91 6.31 -0.38
N PHE A 58 -1.81 6.68 0.28
CA PHE A 58 -0.94 5.73 0.98
C PHE A 58 -1.26 5.77 2.48
N TYR A 59 -1.25 4.61 3.14
CA TYR A 59 -1.66 4.48 4.55
C TYR A 59 -0.83 5.33 5.52
N GLU A 60 0.41 5.67 5.17
CA GLU A 60 1.31 6.46 6.00
C GLU A 60 1.88 7.65 5.20
N LYS A 61 2.30 8.71 5.90
CA LYS A 61 3.10 9.77 5.26
C LYS A 61 4.58 9.36 5.31
N PRO A 62 5.26 9.17 4.17
CA PRO A 62 6.64 8.67 4.15
C PRO A 62 7.60 9.49 5.02
N TRP A 63 7.46 10.81 5.04
CA TRP A 63 8.29 11.69 5.85
C TRP A 63 8.06 11.55 7.37
N LEU A 64 6.85 11.19 7.81
CA LEU A 64 6.57 10.90 9.23
C LEU A 64 7.24 9.58 9.66
N LYS A 65 7.37 8.59 8.75
CA LYS A 65 8.11 7.36 9.01
C LYS A 65 9.61 7.65 9.15
N LYS A 66 10.17 8.39 8.19
CA LYS A 66 11.60 8.75 8.19
C LYS A 66 12.01 9.60 9.39
N THR A 67 11.17 10.54 9.82
CA THR A 67 11.45 11.33 11.05
C THR A 67 11.50 10.44 12.29
N ARG A 68 10.57 9.49 12.44
CA ARG A 68 10.62 8.50 13.54
C ARG A 68 11.89 7.65 13.50
N GLN A 69 12.26 7.14 12.32
CA GLN A 69 13.50 6.37 12.14
C GLN A 69 14.75 7.20 12.49
N LEU A 70 14.78 8.48 12.13
CA LEU A 70 15.85 9.40 12.47
C LEU A 70 15.99 9.60 13.98
N PHE A 71 14.89 9.87 14.69
CA PHE A 71 14.91 10.03 16.15
C PHE A 71 15.26 8.72 16.88
N ALA A 72 14.89 7.57 16.30
CA ALA A 72 15.23 6.25 16.84
C ALA A 72 16.69 5.83 16.56
N GLY A 73 17.48 6.65 15.85
CA GLY A 73 18.87 6.35 15.50
C GLY A 73 19.03 5.31 14.38
N GLN A 74 17.97 5.02 13.63
CA GLN A 74 17.98 4.06 12.52
C GLN A 74 18.43 4.74 11.21
N TYR A 75 19.66 5.25 11.19
CA TYR A 75 20.14 6.08 10.07
C TYR A 75 20.27 5.32 8.73
N GLU A 76 20.52 4.01 8.79
CA GLU A 76 20.62 3.16 7.59
C GLU A 76 19.27 3.01 6.88
N THR A 77 18.16 2.83 7.61
CA THR A 77 16.81 2.69 7.02
C THR A 77 16.27 4.01 6.47
N VAL A 78 16.64 5.15 7.05
CA VAL A 78 16.29 6.49 6.52
C VAL A 78 16.85 6.71 5.11
N ARG A 79 18.01 6.11 4.80
CA ARG A 79 18.73 6.27 3.53
C ARG A 79 18.29 5.30 2.43
N THR A 80 17.78 4.13 2.80
CA THR A 80 17.52 3.01 1.88
C THR A 80 16.04 2.80 1.53
N GLU A 81 15.12 3.18 2.41
CA GLU A 81 13.67 3.25 2.12
C GLU A 81 13.25 4.62 1.57
#